data_AF-A0A7J3ABQ9-F1
#
_entry.id   AF-A0A7J3ABQ9-F1
#
_cell.length_a   1.000
_cell.length_b   1.000
_cell.length_c   1.000
_cell.angle_alpha   90.00
_cell.angle_beta   90.00
_cell.angle_gamma   90.00
#
_symmetry.space_group_name_H-M   'P 1'
#
loop_
_entity.id
_entity.type
_entity.pdbx_description
1 polymer ?
#
loop_
_entity_poly.entity_id
_entity_poly.type
_entity_poly.pdbx_seq_one_letter_code
_entity_poly.pdbx_strand_id
1 'polypeptide(L)'
;MEKKRKYSVTEKKSEVIGSLQAFGAKIYEQMEQGDFPSIAMPSRSTQNIYYDQALRQFILGDKSVRRSARNIRHVKPFTQLVWVARFSHELTTQRKTSTLRDVYYSAQAYE
;
A
#
# COMPACT_ATOMS: atom_id res chain seq x y z
N MET A 1 -16.87 28.18 -5.22
CA MET A 1 -16.30 27.00 -4.55
C MET A 1 -17.17 25.79 -4.87
N GLU A 2 -16.76 25.00 -5.86
CA GLU A 2 -17.50 23.82 -6.33
C GLU A 2 -17.56 22.74 -5.24
N LYS A 3 -18.78 22.31 -4.90
CA LYS A 3 -19.02 21.16 -4.03
C LYS A 3 -18.52 19.90 -4.76
N LYS A 4 -17.39 19.33 -4.31
CA LYS A 4 -16.91 18.02 -4.79
C LYS A 4 -18.04 16.99 -4.68
N ARG A 5 -18.48 16.49 -5.84
CA ARG A 5 -19.49 15.42 -6.01
C ARG A 5 -19.16 14.25 -5.06
N LYS A 6 -20.16 13.76 -4.32
CA LYS A 6 -20.05 12.53 -3.54
C LYS A 6 -19.77 11.37 -4.49
N TYR A 7 -18.51 10.95 -4.63
CA TYR A 7 -18.14 9.75 -5.38
C TYR A 7 -18.95 8.56 -4.88
N SER A 8 -19.50 7.79 -5.81
CA SER A 8 -20.24 6.57 -5.50
C SER A 8 -19.28 5.55 -4.88
N VAL A 9 -19.76 4.75 -3.92
CA VAL A 9 -18.98 3.67 -3.29
C VAL A 9 -18.37 2.73 -4.34
N THR A 10 -19.09 2.53 -5.46
CA THR A 10 -18.66 1.74 -6.59
C THR A 10 -17.44 2.33 -7.31
N GLU A 11 -17.38 3.65 -7.48
CA GLU A 11 -16.28 4.35 -8.17
C GLU A 11 -14.98 4.26 -7.34
N LYS A 12 -15.08 4.50 -6.03
CA LYS A 12 -13.93 4.33 -5.11
C LYS A 12 -13.44 2.88 -5.10
N LYS A 13 -14.34 1.91 -5.16
CA LYS A 13 -13.98 0.49 -5.23
C LYS A 13 -13.16 0.20 -6.49
N SER A 14 -13.61 0.66 -7.66
CA SER A 14 -12.88 0.46 -8.91
C SER A 14 -11.51 1.14 -8.89
N GLU A 15 -11.40 2.33 -8.31
CA GLU A 15 -10.14 3.05 -8.17
C GLU A 15 -9.12 2.28 -7.31
N VAL A 16 -9.57 1.73 -6.18
CA VAL A 16 -8.71 0.94 -5.28
C VAL A 16 -8.26 -0.36 -5.95
N ILE A 17 -9.16 -1.07 -6.63
CA ILE A 17 -8.81 -2.29 -7.36
C ILE A 17 -7.80 -1.98 -8.47
N GLY A 18 -8.04 -0.94 -9.26
CA GLY A 18 -7.12 -0.50 -10.32
C GLY A 18 -5.74 -0.13 -9.75
N SER A 19 -5.70 0.55 -8.60
CA SER A 19 -4.44 0.91 -7.94
C SER A 19 -3.65 -0.33 -7.46
N LEU A 20 -4.34 -1.33 -6.92
CA LEU A 20 -3.71 -2.59 -6.48
C LEU A 20 -3.22 -3.44 -7.67
N GLN A 21 -3.98 -3.45 -8.77
CA GLN A 21 -3.57 -4.12 -10.01
C GLN A 21 -2.36 -3.43 -10.64
N ALA A 22 -2.37 -2.10 -10.73
CA ALA A 22 -1.23 -1.31 -11.22
C ALA A 22 0.01 -1.51 -10.35
N PHE A 23 -0.16 -1.62 -9.03
CA PHE A 23 0.93 -1.96 -8.11
C PHE A 23 1.54 -3.34 -8.43
N GLY A 24 0.70 -4.36 -8.67
CA GLY A 24 1.17 -5.68 -9.08
C GLY A 24 1.86 -5.67 -10.44
N ALA A 25 1.27 -5.00 -11.44
CA ALA A 25 1.82 -4.86 -12.78
C ALA A 25 3.22 -4.23 -12.76
N LYS A 26 3.41 -3.16 -11.98
CA LYS A 26 4.71 -2.51 -11.82
C LYS A 26 5.80 -3.44 -11.25
N ILE A 27 5.42 -4.35 -10.35
CA ILE A 27 6.36 -5.36 -9.82
C ILE A 27 6.74 -6.36 -10.92
N TYR A 28 5.76 -6.81 -11.71
CA TYR A 28 6.02 -7.70 -12.85
C TYR A 28 6.87 -7.05 -13.94
N GLU A 29 6.59 -5.81 -14.32
CA GLU A 29 7.39 -5.04 -15.29
C GLU A 29 8.86 -4.95 -14.86
N GLN A 30 9.12 -4.68 -13.58
CA GLN A 30 10.49 -4.66 -13.05
C GLN A 30 11.19 -6.03 -13.21
N MET A 31 10.47 -7.12 -12.95
CA MET A 31 11.02 -8.47 -13.09
C MET A 31 11.24 -8.85 -14.56
N GLU A 32 10.34 -8.47 -15.46
CA GLU A 32 10.46 -8.69 -16.90
C GLU A 32 11.66 -7.94 -17.50
N GLN A 33 11.97 -6.76 -16.97
CA GLN A 33 13.16 -5.98 -17.31
C GLN A 33 14.47 -6.57 -16.73
N GLY A 34 14.40 -7.63 -15.91
CA GLY A 34 15.55 -8.22 -15.23
C GLY A 34 16.01 -7.45 -13.99
N ASP A 35 15.23 -6.48 -13.54
CA ASP A 35 15.51 -5.69 -12.34
C ASP A 35 14.97 -6.35 -11.08
N PHE A 36 15.67 -6.15 -9.96
CA PHE A 36 15.15 -6.56 -8.66
C PHE A 36 13.94 -5.69 -8.30
N PRO A 37 12.79 -6.29 -7.96
CA PRO A 37 11.58 -5.54 -7.69
C PRO A 37 11.79 -4.59 -6.50
N SER A 38 11.24 -3.39 -6.63
CA SER A 38 11.42 -2.33 -5.65
C SER A 38 10.23 -1.38 -5.58
N ILE A 39 9.92 -0.97 -4.35
CA ILE A 39 8.79 -0.10 -4.02
C ILE A 39 9.32 1.11 -3.26
N ALA A 40 8.84 2.29 -3.65
CA ALA A 40 9.03 3.52 -2.90
C ALA A 40 7.76 3.84 -2.11
N MET A 41 7.93 4.22 -0.85
CA MET A 41 6.83 4.58 0.05
C MET A 41 7.27 5.76 0.92
N PRO A 42 6.36 6.64 1.36
CA PRO A 42 6.74 7.76 2.20
C PRO A 42 7.23 7.25 3.57
N SER A 43 8.29 7.87 4.09
CA SER A 43 8.88 7.52 5.37
C SER A 43 7.96 7.94 6.51
N ARG A 44 7.48 7.01 7.32
CA ARG A 44 6.71 7.34 8.55
C ARG A 44 7.58 7.42 9.80
N SER A 45 8.86 7.74 9.65
CA SER A 45 9.75 8.02 10.78
C SER A 45 9.38 9.33 11.47
N THR A 46 9.66 9.45 12.77
CA THR A 46 9.41 10.68 13.55
C THR A 46 10.10 11.90 12.95
N GLN A 47 11.28 11.72 12.34
CA GLN A 47 12.02 12.77 11.62
C GLN A 47 11.38 13.23 10.30
N ASN A 48 10.30 12.59 9.85
CA ASN A 48 9.52 12.98 8.68
C ASN A 48 8.10 13.42 9.05
N ILE A 49 7.77 13.52 10.34
CA ILE A 49 6.46 13.93 10.81
C ILE A 49 6.64 15.29 11.49
N TYR A 50 5.94 16.32 11.00
CA TYR A 50 6.03 17.66 11.56
C TYR A 50 4.64 18.27 11.75
N TYR A 51 4.54 19.19 12.72
CA TYR A 51 3.31 19.88 13.02
C TYR A 51 3.07 21.01 12.03
N ASP A 52 1.98 20.94 11.28
CA ASP A 52 1.52 22.02 10.42
C ASP A 52 0.63 22.99 11.22
N GLN A 53 1.07 24.24 11.35
CA GLN A 53 0.36 25.26 12.14
C GLN A 53 -0.95 25.72 11.50
N ALA A 54 -1.05 25.69 10.16
CA ALA A 54 -2.24 26.12 9.44
C ALA A 54 -3.35 25.06 9.54
N LEU A 55 -2.98 23.79 9.36
CA LEU A 55 -3.89 22.65 9.45
C LEU A 55 -4.10 22.18 10.90
N ARG A 56 -3.27 22.66 11.83
CA ARG A 56 -3.25 22.28 13.27
C ARG A 56 -3.12 20.77 13.49
N GLN A 57 -2.38 20.08 12.62
CA GLN A 57 -2.22 18.62 12.68
C GLN A 57 -0.79 18.23 12.28
N PHE A 58 -0.37 17.03 12.69
CA PHE A 58 0.88 16.44 12.22
C PHE A 58 0.70 15.93 10.80
N ILE A 59 1.58 16.37 9.89
CA ILE A 59 1.59 15.93 8.51
C ILE A 59 2.87 15.16 8.20
N LEU A 60 2.77 14.32 7.17
CA LEU A 60 3.88 13.53 6.66
C LEU A 60 4.67 14.40 5.67
N GLY A 61 5.99 14.45 5.85
CA GLY A 61 6.89 15.14 4.94
C GLY A 61 7.27 14.34 3.71
N ASP A 62 8.15 14.94 2.90
CA ASP A 62 8.50 14.44 1.57
C ASP A 62 9.55 13.32 1.57
N LYS A 63 10.10 12.95 2.75
CA LYS A 63 11.09 11.87 2.80
C LYS A 63 10.42 10.55 2.40
N SER A 64 11.06 9.82 1.49
CA SER A 64 10.62 8.51 1.03
C SER A 64 11.66 7.44 1.34
N VAL A 65 11.20 6.20 1.47
CA VAL A 65 12.03 5.02 1.66
C VAL A 65 11.81 4.08 0.50
N ARG A 66 12.90 3.54 -0.05
CA ARG A 66 12.85 2.49 -1.07
C ARG A 66 13.15 1.14 -0.44
N ARG A 67 12.29 0.15 -0.69
CA ARG A 67 12.52 -1.25 -0.36
C ARG A 67 12.74 -2.01 -1.66
N SER A 68 13.79 -2.81 -1.72
CA SER A 68 14.17 -3.58 -2.92
C SER A 68 14.52 -4.99 -2.51
N ALA A 69 14.07 -5.97 -3.31
CA ALA A 69 14.40 -7.38 -3.13
C ALA A 69 15.91 -7.69 -3.29
N ARG A 70 16.70 -6.76 -3.85
CA ARG A 70 18.17 -6.88 -3.91
C ARG A 70 18.81 -6.99 -2.51
N ASN A 71 18.19 -6.39 -1.49
CA ASN A 71 18.67 -6.45 -0.12
C ASN A 71 17.90 -7.54 0.65
N ILE A 72 18.61 -8.56 1.12
CA ILE A 72 18.03 -9.68 1.90
C ILE A 72 17.17 -9.20 3.09
N ARG A 73 17.58 -8.12 3.77
CA ARG A 73 16.84 -7.55 4.90
C ARG A 73 15.49 -6.95 4.49
N HIS A 74 15.33 -6.60 3.22
CA HIS A 74 14.09 -6.06 2.67
C HIS A 74 13.17 -7.13 2.10
N VAL A 75 13.64 -8.36 1.87
CA VAL A 75 12.84 -9.43 1.24
C VAL A 75 11.60 -9.76 2.08
N LYS A 76 11.78 -10.04 3.38
CA LYS A 76 10.66 -10.34 4.29
C LYS A 76 9.60 -9.22 4.35
N PRO A 77 9.93 -7.95 4.63
CA PRO A 77 8.92 -6.89 4.65
C PRO A 77 8.33 -6.60 3.27
N PHE A 78 9.08 -6.82 2.18
CA PHE A 78 8.58 -6.68 0.82
C PHE A 78 7.51 -7.73 0.51
N THR A 79 7.78 -9.01 0.78
CA THR A 79 6.81 -10.09 0.51
C THR A 79 5.56 -9.96 1.37
N GLN A 80 5.71 -9.57 2.64
CA GLN A 80 4.58 -9.25 3.52
C GLN A 80 3.69 -8.14 2.94
N LEU A 81 4.29 -7.06 2.41
CA LEU A 81 3.53 -5.98 1.77
C LEU A 81 2.77 -6.46 0.54
N VAL A 82 3.41 -7.26 -0.32
CA VAL A 82 2.78 -7.84 -1.51
C VAL A 82 1.63 -8.78 -1.12
N TRP A 83 1.81 -9.60 -0.09
CA TRP A 83 0.77 -10.49 0.41
C TRP A 83 -0.44 -9.71 0.93
N VAL A 84 -0.22 -8.66 1.73
CA VAL A 84 -1.31 -7.79 2.21
C VAL A 84 -2.02 -7.08 1.06
N ALA A 85 -1.30 -6.65 0.02
CA ALA A 85 -1.89 -6.07 -1.18
C ALA A 85 -2.81 -7.07 -1.90
N ARG A 86 -2.36 -8.32 -2.08
CA ARG A 86 -3.18 -9.43 -2.63
C ARG A 86 -4.41 -9.68 -1.79
N PHE A 87 -4.25 -9.78 -0.47
CA PHE A 87 -5.37 -10.00 0.46
C PHE A 87 -6.39 -8.87 0.40
N SER A 88 -5.93 -7.62 0.35
CA SER A 88 -6.79 -6.44 0.22
C SER A 88 -7.56 -6.41 -1.12
N HIS A 89 -6.90 -6.81 -2.21
CA HIS A 89 -7.54 -6.93 -3.53
C HIS A 89 -8.66 -7.98 -3.51
N GLU A 90 -8.41 -9.14 -2.91
CA GLU A 90 -9.39 -10.22 -2.80
C GLU A 90 -10.61 -9.80 -1.96
N LEU A 91 -10.39 -9.21 -0.78
CA LEU A 91 -11.47 -8.71 0.08
C LEU A 91 -12.33 -7.67 -0.64
N THR A 92 -11.68 -6.72 -1.31
CA THR A 92 -12.35 -5.66 -2.06
C THR A 92 -13.21 -6.26 -3.18
N THR A 93 -12.68 -7.25 -3.91
CA THR A 93 -13.39 -7.97 -4.96
C THR A 93 -14.64 -8.67 -4.41
N GLN A 94 -14.48 -9.45 -3.33
CA GLN A 94 -15.54 -10.21 -2.67
C GLN A 94 -16.54 -9.35 -1.86
N ARG A 95 -16.37 -8.02 -1.81
CA ARG A 95 -17.17 -7.10 -0.98
C ARG A 95 -17.15 -7.46 0.52
N LYS A 96 -16.04 -8.02 0.99
CA LYS A 96 -15.83 -8.34 2.40
C LYS A 96 -14.93 -7.31 3.06
N THR A 97 -15.14 -7.10 4.35
CA THR A 97 -14.29 -6.26 5.19
C THR A 97 -13.58 -7.14 6.21
N SER A 98 -12.35 -6.79 6.55
CA SER A 98 -11.52 -7.53 7.50
C SER A 98 -10.93 -6.55 8.50
N THR A 99 -10.79 -6.97 9.76
CA THR A 99 -10.04 -6.21 10.75
C THR A 99 -8.54 -6.50 10.64
N LEU A 100 -7.71 -5.69 11.29
CA LEU A 100 -6.27 -5.96 11.38
C LEU A 100 -5.96 -7.29 12.07
N ARG A 101 -6.80 -7.73 13.02
CA ARG A 101 -6.64 -9.02 13.69
C ARG A 101 -6.93 -10.18 12.75
N ASP A 102 -7.99 -10.06 11.95
CA ASP A 102 -8.33 -11.09 10.96
C ASP A 102 -7.24 -11.24 9.90
N VAL A 103 -6.61 -10.13 9.47
CA VAL A 103 -5.43 -10.15 8.59
C VAL A 103 -4.27 -10.89 9.25
N TYR A 104 -4.01 -10.61 10.53
CA TYR A 104 -2.94 -11.27 11.30
C TYR A 104 -3.17 -12.79 11.40
N TYR A 105 -4.38 -13.22 11.79
CA TYR A 105 -4.70 -14.65 11.88
C TYR A 105 -4.73 -15.33 10.51
N SER A 106 -5.20 -14.62 9.47
CA SER A 106 -5.15 -15.13 8.10
C SER A 106 -3.70 -15.30 7.63
N ALA A 107 -2.78 -14.41 8.01
CA ALA A 107 -1.36 -14.59 7.67
C ALA A 107 -0.74 -15.81 8.36
N GLN A 108 -1.15 -16.10 9.59
CA GLN A 108 -0.67 -17.24 10.37
C GLN A 108 -1.29 -18.57 9.91
N ALA A 109 -2.54 -18.57 9.44
CA ALA A 109 -3.23 -19.78 8.97
C ALA A 109 -2.71 -20.32 7.62
N TYR A 110 -1.85 -19.57 6.92
CA TYR A 110 -1.19 -19.98 5.68
C TYR A 110 0.25 -20.52 5.92
N GLU A 111 0.71 -20.64 7.18
CA GLU A 111 1.88 -21.45 7.57
C GLU A 111 1.48 -22.92 7.76
#